data_AF-A0A3D2QF92-F1
#
_entry.id   AF-A0A3D2QF92-F1
#
_cell.length_a   1.000
_cell.length_b   1.000
_cell.length_c   1.000
_cell.angle_alpha   90.00
_cell.angle_beta   90.00
_cell.angle_gamma   90.00
#
_symmetry.space_group_name_H-M   'P 1'
#
loop_
_entity.id
_entity.type
_entity.pdbx_description
1 polymer ?
#
loop_
_entity_poly.entity_id
_entity_poly.type
_entity_poly.pdbx_seq_one_letter_code
_entity_poly.pdbx_strand_id
1 'polypeptide(L)'
;MSREQRKLDHIHYALQLGDGGRSTGLDDVRFLHNCLTPVNPDRVCLTTRIGALELPVPLFIDAITGGSEGTKRVNRQLARV
;
A
#
# COMPACT_ATOMS: atom_id res chain seq x y z
N MET A 1 4.45 29.44 3.16
CA MET A 1 3.86 28.10 3.39
C MET A 1 4.66 27.39 4.47
N SER A 2 4.00 26.91 5.54
CA SER A 2 4.69 26.14 6.58
C SER A 2 4.88 24.68 6.15
N ARG A 3 5.89 23.99 6.71
CA ARG A 3 6.13 22.56 6.44
C ARG A 3 4.93 21.69 6.82
N GLU A 4 4.22 22.06 7.89
CA GLU A 4 3.03 21.37 8.36
C GLU A 4 1.86 21.50 7.38
N GLN A 5 1.57 22.73 6.93
CA GLN A 5 0.50 22.97 5.96
C GLN A 5 0.73 22.16 4.68
N ARG A 6 1.96 22.19 4.15
CA ARG A 6 2.31 21.41 2.94
C ARG A 6 2.02 19.91 3.09
N LYS A 7 2.26 19.32 4.26
CA LYS A 7 2.03 17.88 4.49
C LYS A 7 0.55 17.53 4.58
N LEU A 8 -0.24 18.41 5.19
CA LEU A 8 -1.70 18.24 5.23
C LEU A 8 -2.30 18.41 3.84
N ASP A 9 -1.83 19.39 3.07
CA ASP A 9 -2.26 19.62 1.69
C ASP A 9 -1.95 18.42 0.80
N HIS A 10 -0.77 17.79 0.95
CA HIS A 10 -0.43 16.57 0.21
C HIS A 10 -1.46 15.45 0.44
N ILE A 11 -1.89 15.23 1.68
CA ILE A 11 -2.90 14.22 2.00
C ILE A 11 -4.25 14.64 1.40
N HIS A 12 -4.64 15.90 1.59
CA HIS A 12 -5.91 16.42 1.10
C HIS A 12 -6.04 16.27 -0.42
N TYR A 13 -5.05 16.72 -1.18
CA TYR A 13 -5.08 16.63 -2.63
C TYR A 13 -4.93 15.20 -3.13
N ALA A 14 -4.14 14.34 -2.47
CA ALA A 14 -4.08 12.92 -2.83
C ALA A 14 -5.45 12.24 -2.70
N LEU A 15 -6.20 12.55 -1.64
CA LEU A 15 -7.56 12.04 -1.45
C LEU A 15 -8.56 12.63 -2.45
N GLN A 16 -8.41 13.91 -2.81
CA GLN A 16 -9.31 14.58 -3.76
C GLN A 16 -9.09 14.13 -5.21
N LEU A 17 -7.84 13.88 -5.60
CA LEU A 17 -7.47 13.46 -6.95
C LEU A 17 -7.76 11.97 -7.20
N GLY A 18 -7.82 11.16 -6.15
CA GLY A 18 -7.99 9.70 -6.27
C GLY A 18 -6.85 9.04 -7.03
N ASP A 19 -7.16 8.01 -7.81
CA ASP A 19 -6.19 7.19 -8.54
C ASP A 19 -5.53 7.93 -9.73
N GLY A 20 -5.97 9.16 -10.01
CA GLY A 20 -5.50 9.96 -11.14
C GLY A 20 -5.97 9.39 -12.49
N GLY A 21 -5.54 10.02 -13.58
CA GLY A 21 -5.95 9.64 -14.94
C GLY A 21 -5.06 8.62 -15.64
N ARG A 22 -4.04 8.06 -14.96
CA ARG A 22 -3.08 7.14 -15.58
C ARG A 22 -3.43 5.70 -15.21
N SER A 23 -3.43 4.81 -16.21
CA SER A 23 -3.54 3.37 -15.95
C SER A 23 -2.28 2.85 -15.27
N THR A 24 -2.44 1.82 -14.45
CA THR A 24 -1.35 1.07 -13.82
C THR A 24 -0.64 0.12 -14.80
N GLY A 25 -1.22 -0.10 -15.98
CA GLY A 25 -0.77 -1.12 -16.95
C GLY A 25 -1.08 -2.55 -16.52
N LEU A 26 -1.70 -2.76 -15.35
CA LEU A 26 -2.09 -4.10 -14.88
C LEU A 26 -3.21 -4.72 -15.73
N ASP A 27 -3.98 -3.88 -16.44
CA ASP A 27 -5.00 -4.30 -17.40
C ASP A 27 -4.41 -5.03 -18.63
N ASP A 28 -3.11 -4.88 -18.88
CA ASP A 28 -2.40 -5.56 -19.97
C ASP A 28 -1.75 -6.87 -19.51
N VAL A 29 -1.81 -7.17 -18.21
CA VAL A 29 -1.27 -8.41 -17.63
C VAL A 29 -2.40 -9.41 -17.43
N ARG A 30 -2.19 -10.66 -17.86
CA ARG A 30 -3.12 -11.77 -17.65
C ARG A 30 -2.38 -12.95 -17.04
N PHE A 31 -2.93 -13.48 -15.94
CA PHE A 31 -2.50 -14.76 -15.40
C PHE A 31 -3.27 -15.88 -16.09
N LEU A 32 -2.56 -16.89 -16.58
CA LEU A 32 -3.21 -18.08 -17.13
C LEU A 32 -3.80 -18.91 -15.98
N HIS A 33 -5.10 -19.13 -16.03
CA HIS A 33 -5.79 -19.93 -15.03
C HIS A 33 -5.40 -21.41 -15.17
N ASN A 34 -4.97 -22.03 -14.07
CA ASN A 34 -4.75 -23.47 -13.98
C ASN A 34 -5.95 -24.13 -13.28
N CYS A 35 -6.87 -24.70 -14.06
CA CYS A 35 -8.12 -25.29 -13.56
C CYS A 35 -7.93 -26.61 -12.80
N LEU A 36 -6.82 -27.31 -13.04
CA LEU A 36 -6.49 -28.56 -12.36
C LEU A 36 -5.19 -28.39 -11.56
N THR A 37 -5.20 -27.42 -10.65
CA THR A 37 -4.04 -27.14 -9.81
C THR A 37 -3.83 -28.22 -8.75
N PRO A 38 -2.60 -28.72 -8.55
CA PRO A 38 -2.28 -29.60 -7.43
C PRO A 38 -2.09 -28.83 -6.11
N VAL A 39 -2.15 -27.49 -6.15
CA VAL A 39 -1.92 -26.63 -4.99
C VAL A 39 -3.11 -26.70 -4.03
N ASN A 40 -2.84 -27.05 -2.77
CA ASN A 40 -3.80 -26.88 -1.68
C ASN A 40 -3.77 -25.42 -1.19
N PRO A 41 -4.89 -24.67 -1.26
CA PRO A 41 -4.97 -23.29 -0.78
C PRO A 41 -4.52 -23.10 0.68
N ASP A 42 -4.85 -24.05 1.56
CA ASP A 42 -4.50 -23.98 2.99
C ASP A 42 -2.99 -24.12 3.25
N ARG A 43 -2.22 -24.54 2.23
CA ARG A 43 -0.77 -24.68 2.28
C ARG A 43 -0.02 -23.54 1.59
N VAL A 44 -0.72 -22.55 1.05
CA VAL A 44 -0.07 -21.41 0.41
C VAL A 44 0.59 -20.54 1.48
N CYS A 45 1.90 -20.37 1.37
CA CYS A 45 2.67 -19.51 2.25
C CYS A 45 2.89 -18.14 1.59
N LEU A 46 2.39 -17.08 2.23
CA LEU A 46 2.54 -15.70 1.77
C LEU A 46 3.69 -14.96 2.47
N THR A 47 4.36 -15.59 3.42
CA THR A 47 5.46 -14.95 4.14
C THR A 47 6.58 -14.62 3.16
N THR A 48 7.12 -13.41 3.26
CA THR A 48 8.22 -12.98 2.40
C THR A 48 9.21 -12.11 3.17
N ARG A 49 10.33 -11.81 2.53
CA ARG A 49 11.31 -10.84 3.01
C ARG A 49 11.52 -9.75 1.97
N ILE A 50 11.36 -8.49 2.38
CA ILE A 50 11.64 -7.31 1.55
C ILE A 50 12.72 -6.48 2.24
N GLY A 51 13.95 -6.54 1.72
CA GLY A 51 15.11 -5.94 2.38
C GLY A 51 15.34 -6.56 3.77
N ALA A 52 15.30 -5.73 4.81
CA ALA A 52 15.44 -6.16 6.20
C ALA A 52 14.11 -6.54 6.87
N LEU A 53 12.98 -6.43 6.16
CA LEU A 53 11.65 -6.70 6.72
C LEU A 53 11.23 -8.13 6.44
N GLU A 54 10.90 -8.89 7.49
CA GLU A 54 10.14 -10.13 7.37
C GLU A 54 8.65 -9.82 7.51
N LEU A 55 7.86 -10.24 6.52
CA LEU A 55 6.44 -9.90 6.42
C LEU A 55 5.59 -11.16 6.32
N PRO A 56 4.41 -11.20 6.97
CA PRO A 56 3.49 -12.32 6.87
C PRO A 56 2.82 -12.43 5.48
N VAL A 57 2.80 -11.34 4.73
CA VAL A 57 2.25 -11.22 3.37
C VAL A 57 3.17 -10.38 2.49
N PRO A 58 3.15 -10.53 1.16
CA PRO A 58 4.07 -9.82 0.26
C PRO A 58 3.58 -8.41 -0.09
N LEU A 59 3.11 -7.66 0.92
CA LEU A 59 2.55 -6.33 0.79
C LEU A 59 2.92 -5.50 2.02
N PHE A 60 3.11 -4.18 1.82
CA PHE A 60 3.31 -3.22 2.91
C PHE A 60 2.70 -1.86 2.53
N ILE A 61 2.43 -1.03 3.54
CA ILE A 61 2.00 0.36 3.35
C ILE A 61 3.26 1.20 3.09
N ASP A 62 3.36 1.78 1.90
CA ASP A 62 4.51 2.61 1.53
C ASP A 62 4.51 3.97 2.26
N ALA A 63 5.60 4.73 2.11
CA ALA A 63 5.79 6.01 2.77
C ALA A 63 4.76 7.06 2.31
N ILE A 64 3.86 7.47 3.22
CA ILE A 64 2.81 8.47 2.94
C ILE A 64 3.11 9.80 3.63
N THR A 65 3.29 9.81 4.95
CA THR A 65 3.31 11.06 5.74
C THR A 65 4.02 10.96 7.10
N GLY A 66 4.05 12.06 7.85
CA GLY A 66 4.57 12.16 9.22
C GLY A 66 5.23 13.51 9.48
N GLY A 67 5.43 13.90 10.75
CA GLY A 67 6.12 15.14 11.13
C GLY A 67 5.23 16.38 11.24
N SER A 68 3.98 16.19 11.63
CA SER A 68 3.04 17.16 12.21
C SER A 68 2.05 16.43 13.13
N GLU A 69 1.32 17.13 14.01
CA GLU A 69 0.34 16.44 14.89
C GLU A 69 -0.83 15.86 14.10
N GLY A 70 -1.31 16.54 13.04
CA GLY A 70 -2.34 15.99 12.17
C GLY A 70 -1.92 14.67 11.49
N THR A 71 -0.67 14.59 11.03
CA THR A 71 -0.13 13.40 10.34
C THR A 71 0.19 12.25 11.31
N LYS A 72 0.46 12.56 12.58
CA LYS A 72 0.64 11.55 13.65
C LYS A 72 -0.63 10.74 13.89
N ARG A 73 -1.80 11.37 13.82
CA ARG A 73 -3.09 10.67 13.92
C ARG A 73 -3.26 9.65 12.79
N VAL A 74 -2.90 10.03 11.56
CA VAL A 74 -2.94 9.15 10.39
C VAL A 74 -2.01 7.97 10.56
N ASN A 75 -0.74 8.20 10.93
CA ASN A 75 0.23 7.10 11.12
C ASN A 75 -0.20 6.14 12.25
N ARG A 76 -0.84 6.64 13.32
CA ARG A 76 -1.38 5.79 14.38
C ARG A 76 -2.52 4.88 13.87
N GLN A 77 -3.34 5.35 12.95
CA GLN A 77 -4.40 4.55 12.36
C GLN A 77 -3.83 3.51 11.39
N LEU A 78 -2.88 3.90 10.53
CA LEU A 78 -2.20 2.99 9.61
C LEU A 78 -1.43 1.88 10.33
N ALA A 79 -0.86 2.16 11.50
CA ALA A 79 -0.12 1.16 12.28
C ALA A 79 -1.00 0.13 13.01
N ARG A 80 -2.33 0.30 13.01
CA ARG A 80 -3.28 -0.62 13.67
C ARG A 80 -3.87 -1.66 12.71
N VAL A 81 -3.72 -1.43 11.42
CA VAL A 81 -4.17 -2.32 10.34
C VAL A 81 -2.96 -3.11 9.83
#